data_AF-A0A6B3BAZ1-F1
#
_entry.id   AF-A0A6B3BAZ1-F1
#
_cell.length_a   1.000
_cell.length_b   1.000
_cell.length_c   1.000
_cell.angle_alpha   90.00
_cell.angle_beta   90.00
_cell.angle_gamma   90.00
#
_symmetry.space_group_name_H-M   'P 1'
#
loop_
_entity.id
_entity.type
_entity.pdbx_description
1 polymer ?
#
loop_
_entity_poly.entity_id
_entity_poly.type
_entity_poly.pdbx_seq_one_letter_code
_entity_poly.pdbx_strand_id
1 'polypeptide(L)'
;LHLGGARGDLAAVRAAVEAAGGSWGEALAICERAAAAFPDTLCVGVDLLPLAGWRRFAVGEVNAFGDLLPRLTGLPGSGAEGLDTYAAQIAAVLERARNNRVSTTP
;
A
#
# COMPACT_ATOMS: atom_id res chain seq x y z
N LEU A 1 -5.63 -12.55 9.17
CA LEU A 1 -4.35 -12.44 8.44
C LEU A 1 -4.03 -13.78 7.80
N HIS A 2 -3.13 -13.84 6.81
CA HIS A 2 -2.82 -15.08 6.07
C HIS A 2 -2.35 -16.24 6.96
N LEU A 3 -1.77 -15.95 8.13
CA LEU A 3 -1.31 -16.94 9.10
C LEU A 3 -2.29 -17.13 10.28
N GLY A 4 -3.57 -16.81 10.11
CA GLY A 4 -4.60 -17.02 11.14
C GLY A 4 -4.69 -15.95 12.23
N GLY A 5 -3.76 -14.98 12.29
CA GLY A 5 -3.84 -13.87 13.24
C GLY A 5 -5.04 -12.94 13.00
N ALA A 6 -5.60 -12.37 14.08
CA ALA A 6 -6.62 -11.32 13.99
C ALA A 6 -6.02 -10.03 13.39
N ARG A 7 -6.80 -9.32 12.56
CA ARG A 7 -6.40 -8.01 12.05
C ARG A 7 -6.67 -6.96 13.14
N GLY A 8 -5.69 -6.11 13.42
CA GLY A 8 -5.86 -4.97 14.32
C GLY A 8 -6.72 -3.85 13.72
N ASP A 9 -7.05 -2.86 14.53
CA ASP A 9 -7.81 -1.69 14.11
C ASP A 9 -6.89 -0.62 13.50
N LEU A 10 -7.10 -0.31 12.22
CA LEU A 10 -6.34 0.69 11.48
C LEU A 10 -6.55 2.11 12.05
N ALA A 11 -7.77 2.44 12.48
CA ALA A 11 -8.07 3.75 13.04
C ALA A 11 -7.33 3.95 14.36
N ALA A 12 -7.27 2.92 15.21
CA ALA A 12 -6.50 2.94 16.45
C ALA A 12 -5.00 3.13 16.20
N VAL A 13 -4.43 2.44 15.20
CA VAL A 13 -3.02 2.60 14.80
C VAL A 13 -2.75 4.03 14.32
N ARG A 14 -3.60 4.57 13.45
CA ARG A 14 -3.46 5.94 12.96
C ARG A 14 -3.52 6.96 14.09
N ALA A 15 -4.49 6.83 14.99
CA ALA A 15 -4.61 7.70 16.16
C ALA A 15 -3.39 7.64 17.08
N ALA A 16 -2.80 6.45 17.28
CA ALA A 16 -1.58 6.30 18.07
C ALA A 16 -0.36 6.99 17.43
N VAL A 17 -0.22 6.89 16.10
CA VAL A 17 0.82 7.62 15.35
C VAL A 17 0.67 9.13 15.52
N GLU A 18 -0.55 9.65 15.31
CA GLU A 18 -0.83 11.08 15.41
C GLU A 18 -0.64 11.60 16.86
N ALA A 19 -1.12 10.85 17.86
CA ALA A 19 -0.96 11.20 19.27
C ALA A 19 0.51 11.24 19.72
N ALA A 20 1.37 10.43 19.11
CA ALA A 20 2.81 10.44 19.37
C ALA A 20 3.57 11.54 18.59
N GLY A 21 2.87 12.34 17.78
CA GLY A 21 3.46 13.35 16.91
C GLY A 21 4.15 12.77 15.67
N GLY A 22 3.80 11.54 15.28
CA GLY A 22 4.15 10.96 13.99
C GLY A 22 3.18 11.39 12.88
N SER A 23 3.52 11.03 11.64
CA SER A 23 2.70 11.34 10.46
C SER A 23 2.25 10.06 9.77
N TRP A 24 0.92 9.91 9.62
CA TRP A 24 0.35 8.82 8.84
C TRP A 24 0.70 8.92 7.35
N GLY A 25 0.74 10.15 6.81
CA GLY A 25 1.18 10.40 5.44
C GLY A 25 2.63 9.99 5.20
N GLU A 26 3.52 10.26 6.17
CA GLU A 26 4.92 9.82 6.10
C GLU A 26 5.01 8.28 6.10
N ALA A 27 4.22 7.60 6.93
CA ALA A 27 4.16 6.15 6.96
C ALA A 27 3.76 5.56 5.60
N LEU A 28 2.72 6.10 4.96
CA LEU A 28 2.30 5.68 3.61
C LEU A 28 3.37 5.99 2.57
N ALA A 29 3.96 7.19 2.62
CA ALA A 29 5.01 7.59 1.67
C ALA A 29 6.27 6.71 1.76
N ILE A 30 6.60 6.18 2.95
CA ILE A 30 7.68 5.19 3.11
C ILE A 30 7.32 3.90 2.37
N CYS A 31 6.09 3.41 2.50
CA CYS A 31 5.63 2.21 1.80
C CYS A 31 5.64 2.41 0.28
N GLU A 32 5.18 3.55 -0.22
CA GLU A 32 5.21 3.89 -1.65
C GLU A 32 6.64 3.94 -2.20
N ARG A 33 7.58 4.54 -1.46
CA ARG A 33 9.00 4.55 -1.83
C ARG A 33 9.60 3.14 -1.86
N ALA A 34 9.23 2.29 -0.91
CA ALA A 34 9.67 0.89 -0.91
C ALA A 34 9.11 0.11 -2.11
N ALA A 35 7.83 0.33 -2.44
CA ALA A 35 7.19 -0.28 -3.60
C ALA A 35 7.84 0.17 -4.92
N ALA A 36 8.27 1.43 -5.03
CA ALA A 36 8.95 1.95 -6.22
C ALA A 36 10.28 1.24 -6.54
N ALA A 37 10.87 0.51 -5.59
CA ALA A 37 12.05 -0.32 -5.85
C ALA A 37 11.74 -1.57 -6.70
N PHE A 38 10.47 -1.88 -6.94
CA PHE A 38 10.01 -3.05 -7.70
C PHE A 38 9.11 -2.63 -8.88
N PRO A 39 9.68 -1.99 -9.93
CA PRO A 39 8.88 -1.39 -11.01
C PRO A 39 8.11 -2.40 -11.88
N ASP A 40 8.59 -3.65 -11.93
CA ASP A 40 8.05 -4.73 -12.76
C ASP A 40 6.93 -5.53 -12.08
N THR A 41 6.49 -5.13 -10.88
CA THR A 41 5.27 -5.64 -10.25
C THR A 41 4.22 -4.54 -10.14
N LEU A 42 2.95 -4.94 -10.13
CA LEU A 42 1.81 -4.02 -9.96
C LEU A 42 1.41 -3.83 -8.49
N CYS A 43 1.85 -4.73 -7.62
CA CYS A 43 1.49 -4.72 -6.21
C CYS A 43 2.59 -5.34 -5.37
N VAL A 44 2.83 -4.73 -4.20
CA VAL A 44 3.61 -5.32 -3.11
C VAL A 44 2.88 -5.08 -1.79
N GLY A 45 3.01 -6.02 -0.86
CA GLY A 45 2.76 -5.78 0.56
C GLY A 45 4.03 -5.27 1.23
N VAL A 46 3.92 -4.22 2.03
CA VAL A 46 5.03 -3.64 2.80
C VAL A 46 4.74 -3.80 4.29
N ASP A 47 5.62 -4.51 4.99
CA ASP A 47 5.57 -4.60 6.44
C ASP A 47 6.31 -3.40 7.04
N LEU A 48 5.53 -2.43 7.52
CA LEU A 48 6.04 -1.20 8.12
C LEU A 48 6.10 -1.32 9.64
N LEU A 49 7.29 -1.15 10.21
CA LEU A 49 7.54 -1.28 11.64
C LEU A 49 7.66 0.12 12.27
N PRO A 50 6.78 0.50 13.21
CA PRO A 50 6.97 1.70 14.01
C PRO A 50 8.17 1.52 14.94
N LEU A 51 9.08 2.49 14.95
CA LEU A 51 10.15 2.54 15.94
C LEU A 51 9.60 2.99 17.29
N ALA A 52 10.44 2.87 18.33
CA ALA A 52 10.11 3.35 19.67
C ALA A 52 9.59 4.80 19.63
N GLY A 53 8.39 4.99 20.22
CA GLY A 53 7.72 6.28 20.26
C GLY A 53 6.94 6.66 19.00
N TRP A 54 6.73 5.76 18.03
CA TRP A 54 5.76 5.93 16.91
C TRP A 54 5.99 7.14 15.96
N ARG A 55 7.13 7.82 16.07
CA ARG A 55 7.47 9.00 15.26
C ARG A 55 8.28 8.70 14.01
N ARG A 56 8.82 7.48 13.92
CA ARG A 56 9.68 7.01 12.84
C ARG A 56 9.30 5.58 12.50
N PHE A 57 9.55 5.19 11.27
CA PHE A 57 9.21 3.87 10.76
C PHE A 57 10.38 3.27 10.00
N ALA A 58 10.45 1.95 9.98
CA ALA A 58 11.38 1.18 9.17
C ALA A 58 10.60 0.16 8.33
N VAL A 59 11.07 -0.13 7.13
CA VAL A 59 10.56 -1.25 6.32
C VAL A 59 11.20 -2.52 6.85
N GLY A 60 10.39 -3.45 7.33
CA GLY A 60 10.85 -4.77 7.76
C GLY A 60 10.97 -5.73 6.58
N GLU A 61 9.96 -5.73 5.71
CA GLU A 61 9.85 -6.67 4.59
C GLU A 61 9.04 -6.07 3.45
N VAL A 62 9.32 -6.50 2.21
CA VAL A 62 8.49 -6.21 1.04
C VAL A 62 8.22 -7.52 0.30
N ASN A 63 6.94 -7.79 0.05
CA ASN A 63 6.45 -9.03 -0.53
C ASN A 63 5.63 -8.77 -1.79
N ALA A 64 5.89 -9.52 -2.87
CA ALA A 64 5.13 -9.41 -4.12
C ALA A 64 4.21 -10.63 -4.33
N PHE A 65 3.31 -10.90 -3.37
CA PHE A 65 2.43 -12.07 -3.40
C PHE A 65 0.95 -11.68 -3.30
N GLY A 66 0.23 -11.66 -4.43
CA GLY A 66 -1.24 -11.63 -4.46
C GLY A 66 -1.91 -10.66 -3.46
N ASP A 67 -3.07 -11.05 -2.93
CA ASP A 67 -3.78 -10.28 -1.90
C ASP A 67 -3.46 -10.79 -0.49
N LEU A 68 -2.42 -10.26 0.16
CA LEU A 68 -2.02 -10.64 1.53
C LEU A 68 -3.01 -10.17 2.61
N LEU A 69 -3.93 -9.26 2.27
CA LEU A 69 -4.86 -8.65 3.22
C LEU A 69 -6.30 -8.76 2.68
N PRO A 70 -6.89 -9.96 2.69
CA PRO A 70 -8.18 -10.20 2.04
C PRO A 70 -9.26 -9.30 2.63
N ARG A 71 -10.16 -8.84 1.74
CA ARG A 71 -11.27 -7.93 2.09
C ARG A 71 -10.81 -6.56 2.61
N LEU A 72 -9.65 -6.09 2.16
CA LEU A 72 -9.23 -4.70 2.32
C LEU A 72 -9.33 -4.02 0.95
N THR A 73 -10.00 -2.88 0.91
CA THR A 73 -10.06 -2.04 -0.28
C THR A 73 -9.09 -0.85 -0.16
N GLY A 74 -8.79 -0.22 -1.29
CA GLY A 74 -7.92 0.96 -1.33
C GLY A 74 -8.38 2.09 -0.39
N LEU A 75 -7.40 2.80 0.17
CA LEU A 75 -7.64 3.88 1.12
C LEU A 75 -8.31 5.09 0.44
N PRO A 76 -9.13 5.87 1.16
CA PRO A 76 -9.64 7.14 0.66
C PRO A 76 -8.52 8.10 0.24
N GLY A 77 -8.68 8.75 -0.91
CA GLY A 77 -7.70 9.63 -1.55
C GLY A 77 -6.59 8.92 -2.35
N SER A 78 -6.63 7.60 -2.52
CA SER A 78 -5.56 6.82 -3.20
C SER A 78 -5.79 6.59 -4.69
N GLY A 79 -7.00 6.83 -5.21
CA GLY A 79 -7.38 6.46 -6.59
C GLY A 79 -7.73 4.98 -6.77
N ALA A 80 -7.65 4.17 -5.71
CA ALA A 80 -8.05 2.76 -5.69
C ALA A 80 -9.20 2.50 -4.69
N GLU A 81 -9.93 3.55 -4.29
CA GLU A 81 -11.03 3.46 -3.34
C GLU A 81 -12.08 2.44 -3.76
N GLY A 82 -12.45 1.55 -2.83
CA GLY A 82 -13.45 0.52 -3.09
C GLY A 82 -12.97 -0.63 -3.98
N LEU A 83 -11.76 -0.55 -4.56
CA LEU A 83 -11.14 -1.66 -5.27
C LEU A 83 -10.40 -2.55 -4.28
N ASP A 84 -10.58 -3.86 -4.40
CA ASP A 84 -9.68 -4.82 -3.78
C ASP A 84 -8.35 -4.90 -4.54
N THR A 85 -7.39 -5.65 -4.00
CA THR A 85 -6.06 -5.83 -4.59
C THR A 85 -6.08 -6.33 -6.03
N TYR A 86 -7.03 -7.18 -6.40
CA TYR A 86 -7.11 -7.72 -7.76
C TYR A 86 -7.71 -6.71 -8.73
N ALA A 87 -8.80 -6.05 -8.34
CA ALA A 87 -9.44 -5.01 -9.13
C ALA A 87 -8.50 -3.82 -9.37
N ALA A 88 -7.71 -3.42 -8.36
CA ALA A 88 -6.70 -2.38 -8.48
C ALA A 88 -5.60 -2.76 -9.49
N GLN A 89 -5.12 -4.00 -9.47
CA GLN A 89 -4.13 -4.48 -10.45
C GLN A 89 -4.70 -4.53 -11.87
N ILE A 90 -5.94 -4.99 -12.05
CA ILE A 90 -6.61 -4.97 -13.36
C ILE A 90 -6.74 -3.54 -13.88
N ALA A 91 -7.17 -2.60 -13.03
CA ALA A 91 -7.27 -1.19 -13.39
C ALA A 91 -5.91 -0.62 -13.85
N ALA A 92 -4.84 -0.93 -13.12
CA ALA A 92 -3.48 -0.52 -13.46
C ALA A 92 -2.99 -1.11 -14.80
N VAL A 93 -3.29 -2.39 -15.09
CA VAL A 93 -2.98 -3.00 -16.40
C VAL A 93 -3.69 -2.28 -17.53
N LEU A 94 -5.01 -2.04 -17.37
CA LEU A 94 -5.81 -1.36 -18.38
C LEU A 94 -5.32 0.07 -18.62
N GLU A 95 -4.90 0.77 -17.58
CA GLU A 95 -4.30 2.10 -17.69
C GLU A 95 -2.97 2.07 -18.44
N ARG A 96 -2.03 1.20 -18.05
CA ARG A 96 -0.76 1.03 -18.76
C ARG A 96 -0.97 0.70 -20.24
N ALA A 97 -1.93 -0.17 -20.55
CA ALA A 97 -2.25 -0.53 -21.93
C ALA A 97 -2.82 0.66 -22.73
N ARG A 98 -3.66 1.50 -22.12
CA ARG A 98 -4.14 2.75 -22.75
C ARG A 98 -3.00 3.71 -23.01
N ASN A 99 -2.14 3.95 -22.02
CA ASN A 99 -1.02 4.89 -22.13
C ASN A 99 -0.04 4.46 -23.23
N ASN A 100 0.27 3.17 -23.32
CA ASN A 100 1.11 2.63 -24.38
C ASN A 100 0.52 2.87 -25.78
N ARG A 101 -0.80 2.70 -25.95
CA ARG A 101 -1.47 2.95 -27.25
C ARG A 101 -1.41 4.42 -27.66
N VAL A 102 -1.57 5.34 -26.71
CA VAL A 102 -1.44 6.79 -26.95
C VAL A 102 -0.02 7.11 -27.39
N SER A 103 1.01 6.57 -26.71
CA SER A 103 2.41 6.80 -27.07
C SER A 103 2.82 6.21 -28.42
N THR A 104 2.10 5.21 -28.94
CA THR A 104 2.37 4.59 -30.24
C THR A 104 1.62 5.21 -31.42
N THR A 105 0.76 6.21 -31.18
CA THR A 105 0.06 6.93 -32.26
C THR A 105 0.94 8.12 -32.67
N PRO A 106 1.41 8.19 -33.94
CA PRO A 106 2.33 9.23 -34.40
C PRO A 106 1.71 10.63 -34.47
#